data_AF-A0A0F3MSJ9-F1
#
_entry.id   AF-A0A0F3MSJ9-F1
#
_cell.length_a   1.000
_cell.length_b   1.000
_cell.length_c   1.000
_cell.angle_alpha   90.00
_cell.angle_beta   90.00
_cell.angle_gamma   90.00
#
_symmetry.space_group_name_H-M   'P 1'
#
loop_
_entity.id
_entity.type
_entity.pdbx_description
1 polymer ?
#
loop_
_entity_poly.entity_id
_entity_poly.type
_entity_poly.pdbx_seq_one_letter_code
_entity_poly.pdbx_strand_id
1 'polypeptide(L)' 'MEQAFYKLANNPNMGSKREDLTNKPLRFWIVYNYYIIYDPNTSPLQILRIISSYRNIENF' A
#
# COMPACT_ATOMS: atom_id res chain seq x y z
N MET A 1 -0.48 -8.61 -10.99
CA MET A 1 -1.12 -8.04 -9.79
C MET A 1 -1.23 -9.08 -8.67
N GLU A 2 -1.81 -10.25 -8.91
CA GLU A 2 -2.03 -11.30 -7.89
C GLU A 2 -0.76 -11.66 -7.06
N GLN A 3 0.38 -11.91 -7.71
CA GLN A 3 1.66 -12.20 -7.04
C GLN A 3 2.11 -11.13 -6.04
N ALA A 4 1.67 -9.88 -6.21
CA ALA A 4 1.96 -8.80 -5.28
C ALA A 4 1.27 -9.02 -3.93
N PHE A 5 0.04 -9.54 -3.92
CA PHE A 5 -0.69 -9.78 -2.68
C PHE A 5 -0.06 -10.89 -1.85
N TYR A 6 0.41 -11.97 -2.50
CA TYR A 6 1.19 -13.00 -1.81
C TYR A 6 2.51 -12.45 -1.23
N LYS A 7 3.19 -11.56 -1.96
CA LYS A 7 4.39 -10.89 -1.45
C LYS A 7 4.09 -10.05 -0.21
N LEU A 8 2.98 -9.30 -0.21
CA LEU A 8 2.53 -8.52 0.94
C LEU A 8 2.16 -9.38 2.13
N ALA A 9 1.46 -10.49 1.92
CA ALA A 9 1.13 -11.43 3.00
C ALA A 9 2.39 -11.99 3.67
N ASN A 10 3.42 -12.31 2.89
CA ASN A 10 4.70 -12.85 3.41
C ASN A 10 5.63 -11.77 3.96
N ASN A 11 5.55 -10.53 3.46
CA ASN A 11 6.44 -9.43 3.81
C ASN A 11 5.64 -8.13 4.02
N PRO A 12 4.81 -8.03 5.08
CA PRO A 12 3.89 -6.91 5.26
C PRO A 12 4.60 -5.55 5.38
N ASN A 13 5.88 -5.53 5.78
CA ASN A 13 6.62 -4.29 5.97
C ASN A 13 7.37 -3.77 4.72
N MET A 14 7.16 -4.37 3.54
CA MET A 14 7.90 -4.01 2.32
C MET A 14 7.53 -2.66 1.68
N GLY A 15 6.31 -2.16 1.89
CA GLY A 15 5.88 -0.86 1.40
C GLY A 15 6.45 0.30 2.22
N SER A 16 6.60 1.46 1.60
CA SER A 16 7.10 2.68 2.25
C SER A 16 6.02 3.32 3.12
N LYS A 17 6.43 3.92 4.24
CA LYS A 17 5.58 4.89 4.93
C LYS A 17 5.55 6.19 4.13
N ARG A 18 4.42 6.89 4.19
CA ARG A 18 4.23 8.22 3.59
C ARG A 18 3.61 9.14 4.63
N GLU A 19 4.42 9.49 5.62
CA GLU A 19 4.04 10.38 6.73
C GLU A 19 3.70 11.78 6.22
N ASP A 20 4.18 12.14 5.03
CA ASP A 20 3.80 13.34 4.28
C ASP A 20 2.36 13.29 3.73
N LEU A 21 1.77 12.10 3.57
CA LEU A 21 0.40 11.93 3.07
C LEU A 21 -0.60 11.64 4.18
N THR A 22 -0.21 10.89 5.22
CA THR A 22 -1.13 10.48 6.28
C THR A 22 -0.40 10.08 7.56
N ASN A 23 -1.02 10.36 8.72
CA ASN A 23 -0.55 9.92 10.04
C ASN A 23 -1.02 8.50 10.41
N LYS A 24 -1.84 7.87 9.56
CA LYS A 24 -2.30 6.49 9.78
C LYS A 24 -1.11 5.53 9.58
N PRO A 25 -1.09 4.36 10.25
CA PRO A 25 0.02 3.41 10.17
C PRO A 25 0.01 2.60 8.86
N LEU A 26 -0.25 3.26 7.73
CA LEU A 26 -0.38 2.66 6.41
C LEU A 26 0.96 2.58 5.69
N ARG A 27 1.04 1.62 4.77
CA ARG A 27 2.16 1.47 3.84
C ARG A 27 1.69 1.59 2.41
N PHE A 28 2.59 2.09 1.58
CA PHE A 28 2.40 2.37 0.17
C PHE A 28 3.41 1.55 -0.61
N TRP A 29 2.93 0.70 -1.51
CA TRP A 29 3.80 -0.08 -2.38
C TRP A 29 3.40 0.05 -3.84
N ILE A 30 4.37 0.36 -4.70
CA ILE A 30 4.15 0.53 -6.13
C ILE A 30 4.35 -0.82 -6.83
N VAL A 31 3.33 -1.23 -7.58
CA VAL A 31 3.36 -2.42 -8.43
C VAL A 31 2.92 -2.01 -9.82
N TYR A 32 3.88 -2.02 -10.76
CA TYR A 32 3.71 -1.39 -12.07
C TYR A 32 3.31 0.09 -11.93
N ASN A 33 2.15 0.48 -12.48
CA ASN A 33 1.63 1.84 -12.43
C ASN A 33 0.49 1.99 -11.41
N TYR A 34 0.53 1.21 -10.31
CA TYR A 34 -0.46 1.28 -9.24
C TYR A 34 0.22 1.37 -7.88
N TYR A 35 -0.31 2.24 -7.02
CA TYR A 35 -0.06 2.20 -5.59
C TYR A 35 -1.07 1.27 -4.93
N ILE A 36 -0.55 0.29 -4.20
CA ILE A 36 -1.29 -0.53 -3.25
C ILE A 36 -1.08 0.09 -1.88
N ILE A 37 -2.19 0.47 -1.23
CA ILE A 37 -2.18 1.13 0.07
C ILE A 37 -2.86 0.20 1.05
N TYR A 38 -2.16 -0.14 2.12
CA TYR A 38 -2.54 -1.24 2.99
C TYR A 38 -2.09 -1.00 4.44
N ASP A 39 -2.76 -1.65 5.39
CA ASP A 39 -2.38 -1.66 6.80
C ASP A 39 -1.60 -2.95 7.12
N PRO A 40 -0.30 -2.88 7.45
CA PRO A 40 0.51 -4.05 7.80
C PRO A 40 0.21 -4.60 9.21
N ASN A 41 -0.55 -3.87 10.05
CA ASN A 41 -0.75 -4.21 11.46
C ASN A 41 -2.01 -5.07 11.70
N THR A 42 -2.82 -5.30 10.67
CA THR A 42 -4.01 -6.14 10.75
C THR A 42 -3.67 -7.60 10.40
N SER A 43 -4.43 -8.54 10.96
CA SER A 43 -4.39 -9.95 10.57
C SER A 43 -5.81 -10.44 10.21
N PRO A 44 -6.11 -10.70 8.93
CA PRO A 44 -5.20 -10.62 7.78
C PRO A 44 -4.80 -9.19 7.43
N LEU A 45 -3.70 -9.03 6.69
CA LEU A 45 -3.29 -7.74 6.12
C LEU A 45 -4.42 -7.14 5.29
N GLN A 46 -4.74 -5.86 5.52
CA GLN A 46 -5.86 -5.20 4.86
C GLN A 46 -5.39 -4.28 3.74
N ILE A 47 -5.84 -4.55 2.52
CA ILE A 47 -5.69 -3.63 1.38
C ILE A 47 -6.83 -2.62 1.42
N LEU A 48 -6.49 -1.35 1.57
CA LEU A 48 -7.45 -0.25 1.72
C LEU A 48 -7.81 0.36 0.38
N ARG A 49 -6.81 0.62 -0.47
CA ARG A 49 -7.01 1.15 -1.82
C ARG A 49 -5.95 0.66 -2.79
N ILE A 50 -6.35 0.58 -4.06
CA ILE A 50 -5.46 0.41 -5.21
C ILE A 50 -5.73 1.59 -6.13
N ILE A 51 -4.73 2.44 -6.35
CA ILE A 51 -4.87 3.66 -7.16
C ILE A 51 -3.83 3.65 -8.26
N SER A 52 -4.20 4.10 -9.46
CA SER A 52 -3.24 4.25 -10.55
C SER A 52 -2.29 5.42 -10.25
N SER A 53 -0.99 5.22 -10.47
CA SER A 53 0.05 6.24 -10.33
C SER A 53 -0.11 7.40 -11.32
N TYR A 54 -0.94 7.25 -12.36
CA TYR A 54 -1.31 8.35 -13.26
C TYR A 54 -2.33 9.31 -12.62
N ARG A 55 -2.94 8.93 -11.49
CA ARG A 55 -3.75 9.83 -10.68
C ARG A 55 -2.87 10.38 -9.58
N ASN A 56 -2.85 11.70 -9.45
CA ASN A 56 -2.05 12.35 -8.43
C ASN A 56 -2.56 11.96 -7.03
N ILE A 57 -1.64 11.59 -6.14
CA ILE A 57 -1.94 11.18 -4.76
C ILE A 57 -1.73 12.40 -3.86
N GLU A 58 -2.48 13.47 -4.13
CA GLU A 58 -2.30 14.71 -3.36
C GLU A 58 -3.02 14.70 -2.02
N ASN A 59 -3.92 13.75 -1.75
CA ASN A 59 -4.65 13.70 -0.48
C ASN A 59 -5.02 12.25 -0.10
N PHE A 60 -4.55 11.73 1.06
CA PHE A 60 -4.92 10.40 1.56
C PHE A 60 -5.36 10.36 3.03
#